data_AF-A0A7S1ZQK9-F1
#
_entry.id   AF-A0A7S1ZQK9-F1
#
_cell.length_a   1.000
_cell.length_b   1.000
_cell.length_c   1.000
_cell.angle_alpha   90.00
_cell.angle_beta   90.00
_cell.angle_gamma   90.00
#
_symmetry.space_group_name_H-M   'P 1'
#
loop_
_entity.id
_entity.type
_entity.pdbx_description
1 polymer ?
#
loop_
_entity_poly.entity_id
_entity_poly.type
_entity_poly.pdbx_seq_one_letter_code
_entity_poly.pdbx_strand_id
1 'polypeptide(L)'
;MLSKRNYMVPRDMMEMTPAAFTDKFGEYPSREALTILVEKADDETNQLFVFFPEDEKVGVKPIKVYTDRMREEAVSNAVLVLRVDITPFAKQAVQEMSDSFRIEHFKEAELLVDITEHKLVPEHQVLSQNEKQELLKRYRLKETQLPRIQTNDPVARYYGMKRGHVVKIIRPSETAGRYVTYRICM
;
A
#
# COMPACT_ATOMS: atom_id res chain seq x y z
N MET A 1 6.96 4.05 -0.54
CA MET A 1 5.54 3.61 -0.56
C MET A 1 4.61 4.48 0.29
N LEU A 2 4.77 4.55 1.62
CA LEU A 2 3.83 5.24 2.52
C LEU A 2 3.59 6.72 2.15
N SER A 3 4.66 7.49 1.92
CA SER A 3 4.58 8.89 1.46
C SER A 3 3.83 9.03 0.12
N LYS A 4 4.05 8.13 -0.85
CA LYS A 4 3.31 8.10 -2.14
C LYS A 4 1.83 7.73 -1.98
N ARG A 5 1.42 7.15 -0.84
CA ARG A 5 0.02 6.94 -0.47
C ARG A 5 -0.56 8.10 0.35
N ASN A 6 0.17 9.20 0.49
CA ASN A 6 -0.19 10.38 1.28
C ASN A 6 -0.25 10.14 2.80
N TYR A 7 0.53 9.19 3.33
CA TYR A 7 0.77 9.10 4.77
C TYR A 7 1.88 10.05 5.19
N MET A 8 1.75 10.61 6.39
CA MET A 8 2.78 11.44 7.00
C MET A 8 3.93 10.54 7.46
N VAL A 9 5.06 10.63 6.74
CA VAL A 9 6.30 9.94 7.09
C VAL A 9 7.33 11.00 7.47
N PRO A 10 7.90 10.95 8.69
CA PRO A 10 8.96 11.86 9.10
C PRO A 10 10.15 11.83 8.13
N ARG A 11 10.75 13.00 7.87
CA ARG A 11 11.83 13.14 6.88
C ARG A 11 13.09 12.36 7.28
N ASP A 12 13.42 12.36 8.57
CA ASP A 12 14.50 11.58 9.17
C ASP A 12 14.32 10.07 8.93
N MET A 13 13.09 9.58 8.90
CA MET A 13 12.78 8.19 8.54
C MET A 13 12.96 7.92 7.04
N MET A 14 12.59 8.86 6.18
CA MET A 14 12.71 8.71 4.72
C MET A 14 14.17 8.79 4.23
N GLU A 15 14.98 9.65 4.84
CA GLU A 15 16.37 9.91 4.47
C GLU A 15 17.37 9.15 5.37
N MET A 16 16.89 8.17 6.14
CA MET A 16 17.72 7.38 7.05
C MET A 16 18.81 6.62 6.29
N THR A 17 20.07 6.83 6.68
CA THR A 17 21.21 6.11 6.12
C THR A 17 21.36 4.72 6.76
N PRO A 18 22.04 3.75 6.12
CA PRO A 18 22.30 2.44 6.72
C PRO A 18 23.01 2.54 8.08
N ALA A 19 23.97 3.46 8.22
CA ALA A 19 24.68 3.66 9.49
C ALA A 19 23.75 4.18 10.59
N ALA A 20 22.88 5.17 10.28
CA ALA A 20 21.89 5.68 11.23
C ALA A 20 20.84 4.62 11.59
N PHE A 21 20.49 3.76 10.64
CA PHE A 21 19.61 2.62 10.90
C PHE A 21 20.24 1.63 11.88
N THR A 22 21.49 1.23 11.65
CA THR A 22 22.22 0.33 12.56
C THR A 22 22.44 0.96 13.94
N ASP A 23 22.69 2.27 14.02
CA ASP A 23 22.78 2.98 15.31
C ASP A 23 21.45 2.97 16.07
N LYS A 24 20.34 3.21 15.37
CA LYS A 24 19.00 3.27 15.98
C LYS A 24 18.45 1.90 16.39
N PHE A 25 18.64 0.88 15.57
CA PHE A 25 17.99 -0.43 15.76
C PHE A 25 18.97 -1.57 16.09
N GLY A 26 20.27 -1.34 15.99
CA GLY A 26 21.31 -2.37 16.15
C GLY A 26 21.64 -3.09 14.84
N GLU A 27 22.66 -3.95 14.89
CA GLU A 27 23.11 -4.76 13.73
C GLU A 27 22.09 -5.86 13.37
N TYR A 28 21.40 -6.41 14.38
CA TYR A 28 20.38 -7.44 14.23
C TYR A 28 19.09 -7.01 14.95
N PRO A 29 18.33 -6.07 14.38
CA PRO A 29 17.12 -5.57 15.02
C PRO A 29 16.04 -6.65 15.11
N SER A 30 15.31 -6.67 16.22
CA SER A 30 14.05 -7.41 16.24
C SER A 30 13.08 -6.77 15.26
N ARG A 31 12.30 -7.59 14.57
CA ARG A 31 11.36 -7.11 13.57
C ARG A 31 10.19 -6.39 14.20
N GLU A 32 9.84 -6.75 15.43
CA GLU A 32 8.86 -6.00 16.21
C GLU A 32 9.28 -4.54 16.40
N ALA A 33 10.57 -4.26 16.62
CA ALA A 33 11.10 -2.90 16.74
C ALA A 33 11.02 -2.09 15.44
N LEU A 34 10.83 -2.74 14.30
CA LEU A 34 10.62 -2.10 13.00
C LEU A 34 9.15 -1.72 12.76
N THR A 35 8.24 -2.03 13.68
CA THR A 35 6.81 -1.69 13.53
C THR A 35 6.60 -0.19 13.41
N ILE A 36 5.78 0.22 12.46
CA ILE A 36 5.51 1.63 12.15
C ILE A 36 4.02 1.90 12.33
N LEU A 37 3.68 3.03 12.93
CA LEU A 37 2.34 3.60 12.89
C LEU A 37 2.43 4.95 12.17
N VAL A 38 1.61 5.14 11.14
CA VAL A 38 1.49 6.41 10.42
C VAL A 38 0.03 6.80 10.26
N GLU A 39 -0.21 8.09 10.12
CA GLU A 39 -1.51 8.66 9.84
C GLU A 39 -1.52 9.35 8.48
N LYS A 40 -2.70 9.46 7.89
CA LYS A 40 -2.91 10.08 6.59
C LYS A 40 -2.82 11.61 6.70
N ALA A 41 -2.17 12.26 5.74
CA ALA A 41 -1.96 13.72 5.79
C ALA A 41 -3.26 14.53 5.59
N ASP A 42 -4.25 13.94 4.93
CA ASP A 42 -5.57 14.53 4.67
C ASP A 42 -6.66 14.05 5.65
N ASP A 43 -6.36 13.05 6.50
CA ASP A 43 -7.32 12.44 7.41
C ASP A 43 -6.61 11.71 8.56
N GLU A 44 -6.50 12.39 9.72
CA GLU A 44 -5.85 11.86 10.93
C GLU A 44 -6.54 10.60 11.47
N THR A 45 -7.83 10.40 11.19
CA THR A 45 -8.56 9.19 11.61
C THR A 45 -8.16 7.95 10.80
N ASN A 46 -7.53 8.17 9.65
CA ASN A 46 -7.09 7.11 8.76
C ASN A 46 -5.63 6.74 9.03
N GLN A 47 -5.46 5.91 10.06
CA GLN A 47 -4.17 5.40 10.47
C GLN A 47 -3.85 4.05 9.80
N LEU A 48 -2.56 3.75 9.74
CA LEU A 48 -2.02 2.53 9.14
C LEU A 48 -0.86 2.00 9.98
N PHE A 49 -0.99 0.74 10.41
CA PHE A 49 0.13 -0.01 10.93
C PHE A 49 0.96 -0.65 9.81
N VAL A 50 2.27 -0.72 10.00
CA VAL A 50 3.16 -1.59 9.23
C VAL A 50 3.83 -2.53 10.21
N PHE A 51 3.47 -3.82 10.15
CA PHE A 51 4.05 -4.85 10.98
C PHE A 51 5.08 -5.66 10.20
N PHE A 52 6.12 -6.10 10.91
CA PHE A 52 7.17 -6.97 10.38
C PHE A 52 7.16 -8.27 11.21
N PRO A 53 6.42 -9.31 10.81
CA PRO A 53 6.36 -10.56 11.56
C PRO A 53 7.70 -11.30 11.62
N GLU A 54 8.01 -11.92 12.76
CA GLU A 54 9.22 -12.73 12.96
C GLU A 54 9.18 -14.07 12.23
N ASP A 55 7.99 -14.70 12.18
CA ASP A 55 7.80 -15.97 11.51
C ASP A 55 8.10 -15.87 10.01
N GLU A 56 8.91 -16.79 9.48
CA GLU A 56 9.16 -16.87 8.04
C GLU A 56 7.87 -17.07 7.24
N LYS A 57 7.01 -17.95 7.77
CA LYS A 57 5.68 -18.23 7.24
C LYS A 57 4.61 -17.93 8.29
N VAL A 58 3.83 -16.89 8.06
CA VAL A 58 2.94 -16.34 9.09
C VAL A 58 1.68 -17.20 9.27
N GLY A 59 1.46 -17.66 10.51
CA GLY A 59 0.29 -18.43 10.92
C GLY A 59 -0.89 -17.57 11.41
N VAL A 60 -1.96 -18.22 11.88
CA VAL A 60 -3.17 -17.52 12.37
C VAL A 60 -2.91 -16.78 13.69
N LYS A 61 -2.06 -17.34 14.56
CA LYS A 61 -1.78 -16.78 15.89
C LYS A 61 -1.16 -15.36 15.81
N PRO A 62 -0.09 -15.10 15.04
CA PRO A 62 0.43 -13.74 14.87
C PRO A 62 -0.60 -12.77 14.30
N ILE A 63 -1.39 -13.20 13.30
CA ILE A 63 -2.44 -12.37 12.71
C ILE A 63 -3.44 -11.90 13.78
N LYS A 64 -3.87 -12.79 14.67
CA LYS A 64 -4.77 -12.43 15.79
C LYS A 64 -4.14 -11.40 16.72
N VAL A 65 -2.88 -11.59 17.09
CA VAL A 65 -2.13 -10.63 17.92
C VAL A 65 -2.10 -9.24 17.27
N TYR A 66 -1.82 -9.17 15.97
CA TYR A 66 -1.84 -7.89 15.25
C TYR A 66 -3.23 -7.27 15.18
N THR A 67 -4.28 -8.06 14.93
CA THR A 67 -5.65 -7.53 14.92
C THR A 67 -6.14 -7.07 16.29
N ASP A 68 -5.67 -7.70 17.38
CA ASP A 68 -5.99 -7.27 18.73
C ASP A 68 -5.31 -5.93 19.04
N ARG A 69 -4.03 -5.78 18.70
CA ARG A 69 -3.31 -4.50 18.79
C ARG A 69 -3.94 -3.40 17.93
N MET A 70 -4.36 -3.73 16.71
CA MET A 70 -5.12 -2.82 15.85
C MET A 70 -6.42 -2.36 16.51
N ARG A 71 -7.12 -3.25 17.22
CA ARG A 71 -8.36 -2.91 17.94
C ARG A 71 -8.10 -1.99 19.13
N GLU A 72 -7.05 -2.25 19.90
CA GLU A 72 -6.64 -1.45 21.06
C GLU A 72 -6.33 0.00 20.66
N GLU A 73 -5.65 0.17 19.53
CA GLU A 73 -5.24 1.49 18.99
C GLU A 73 -6.29 2.09 18.05
N ALA A 74 -7.47 1.45 17.91
CA ALA A 74 -8.54 1.86 17.00
C ALA A 74 -8.13 2.05 15.53
N VAL A 75 -7.12 1.30 15.07
CA VAL A 75 -6.60 1.35 13.70
C VAL A 75 -7.22 0.23 12.85
N SER A 76 -7.78 0.58 11.69
CA SER A 76 -8.44 -0.38 10.81
C SER A 76 -7.57 -0.90 9.65
N ASN A 77 -6.46 -0.21 9.33
CA ASN A 77 -5.59 -0.59 8.21
C ASN A 77 -4.24 -1.11 8.72
N ALA A 78 -3.74 -2.18 8.09
CA ALA A 78 -2.39 -2.67 8.31
C ALA A 78 -1.73 -3.16 7.02
N VAL A 79 -0.40 -3.06 6.98
CA VAL A 79 0.47 -3.70 6.00
C VAL A 79 1.39 -4.68 6.74
N LEU A 80 1.41 -5.94 6.29
CA LEU A 80 2.34 -6.96 6.77
C LEU A 80 3.52 -7.09 5.81
N VAL A 81 4.74 -6.95 6.32
CA VAL A 81 5.97 -7.18 5.55
C VAL A 81 6.55 -8.55 5.92
N LEU A 82 6.39 -9.50 5.00
CA LEU A 82 6.63 -10.92 5.19
C LEU A 82 7.98 -11.36 4.61
N ARG A 83 8.64 -12.33 5.26
CA ARG A 83 9.82 -12.99 4.69
C ARG A 83 9.46 -13.91 3.52
N VAL A 84 8.47 -14.80 3.70
CA VAL A 84 8.05 -15.76 2.67
C VAL A 84 6.60 -15.53 2.24
N ASP A 85 5.63 -15.97 3.03
CA ASP A 85 4.19 -15.83 2.74
C ASP A 85 3.36 -16.13 4.00
N ILE A 86 2.06 -15.87 3.94
CA ILE A 86 1.07 -16.26 4.95
C ILE A 86 0.59 -17.69 4.66
N THR A 87 0.37 -18.49 5.71
CA THR A 87 -0.25 -19.82 5.58
C THR A 87 -1.68 -19.72 4.99
N PRO A 88 -2.18 -20.74 4.26
CA PRO A 88 -3.55 -20.71 3.72
C PRO A 88 -4.64 -20.46 4.78
N PHE A 89 -4.51 -21.07 5.97
CA PHE A 89 -5.43 -20.84 7.10
C PHE A 89 -5.39 -19.39 7.60
N ALA A 90 -4.21 -18.77 7.63
CA ALA A 90 -4.09 -17.38 8.00
C ALA A 90 -4.60 -16.42 6.91
N LYS A 91 -4.47 -16.78 5.63
CA LYS A 91 -5.13 -16.05 4.52
C LYS A 91 -6.65 -16.07 4.67
N GLN A 92 -7.22 -17.23 5.02
CA GLN A 92 -8.64 -17.35 5.32
C GLN A 92 -9.05 -16.49 6.53
N ALA A 93 -8.28 -16.53 7.62
CA ALA A 93 -8.56 -15.70 8.79
C ALA A 93 -8.54 -14.19 8.46
N VAL A 94 -7.57 -13.73 7.65
CA VAL A 94 -7.53 -12.34 7.18
C VAL A 94 -8.77 -11.99 6.36
N GLN A 95 -9.25 -12.92 5.52
CA GLN A 95 -10.46 -12.71 4.72
C GLN A 95 -11.73 -12.65 5.61
N GLU A 96 -11.85 -13.51 6.62
CA GLU A 96 -12.97 -13.50 7.56
C GLU A 96 -13.04 -12.21 8.38
N MET A 97 -11.91 -11.55 8.61
CA MET A 97 -11.83 -10.29 9.34
C MET A 97 -11.88 -9.04 8.44
N SER A 98 -12.05 -9.22 7.13
CA SER A 98 -11.97 -8.13 6.15
C SER A 98 -13.04 -7.05 6.27
N ASP A 99 -14.15 -7.35 6.98
CA ASP A 99 -15.20 -6.40 7.29
C ASP A 99 -14.77 -5.35 8.34
N SER A 100 -13.87 -5.73 9.25
CA SER A 100 -13.39 -4.85 10.34
C SER A 100 -11.99 -4.30 10.08
N PHE A 101 -11.12 -5.13 9.50
CA PHE A 101 -9.72 -4.80 9.30
C PHE A 101 -9.31 -4.98 7.84
N ARG A 102 -8.60 -3.98 7.32
CA ARG A 102 -7.94 -4.08 6.03
C ARG A 102 -6.48 -4.44 6.23
N ILE A 103 -6.14 -5.68 5.93
CA ILE A 103 -4.76 -6.17 6.05
C ILE A 103 -4.20 -6.44 4.66
N GLU A 104 -3.22 -5.64 4.25
CA GLU A 104 -2.40 -5.86 3.07
C GLU A 104 -1.15 -6.64 3.45
N HIS A 105 -0.53 -7.32 2.49
CA HIS A 105 0.76 -7.95 2.70
C HIS A 105 1.69 -7.77 1.50
N PHE A 106 2.98 -7.69 1.80
CA PHE A 106 4.08 -7.65 0.84
C PHE A 106 5.16 -8.62 1.26
N LYS A 107 5.85 -9.20 0.29
CA LYS A 107 7.11 -9.88 0.58
C LYS A 107 8.22 -8.83 0.70
N GLU A 108 9.17 -9.03 1.59
CA GLU A 108 10.35 -8.15 1.70
C GLU A 108 11.05 -7.95 0.37
N ALA A 109 11.21 -9.04 -0.38
CA ALA A 109 11.81 -9.02 -1.71
C ALA A 109 11.06 -8.09 -2.69
N GLU A 110 9.75 -7.88 -2.52
CA GLU A 110 8.96 -6.94 -3.34
C GLU A 110 9.24 -5.47 -2.97
N LEU A 111 9.76 -5.21 -1.75
CA LEU A 111 9.99 -3.87 -1.21
C LEU A 111 11.46 -3.45 -1.25
N LEU A 112 12.39 -4.35 -1.59
CA LEU A 112 13.82 -4.03 -1.72
C LEU A 112 14.10 -2.99 -2.81
N VAL A 113 13.27 -2.92 -3.85
CA VAL A 113 13.38 -1.96 -4.94
C VAL A 113 12.04 -1.28 -5.13
N ASP A 114 12.03 0.06 -5.15
CA ASP A 114 10.81 0.79 -5.48
C ASP A 114 10.51 0.67 -6.98
N ILE A 115 9.56 -0.22 -7.31
CA ILE A 115 9.12 -0.47 -8.68
C ILE A 115 8.64 0.78 -9.40
N THR A 116 8.19 1.81 -8.67
CA THR A 116 7.66 3.04 -9.28
C THR A 116 8.76 3.99 -9.77
N GLU A 117 10.02 3.77 -9.38
CA GLU A 117 11.18 4.50 -9.89
C GLU A 117 11.75 3.87 -11.18
N HIS A 118 11.22 2.72 -11.60
CA HIS A 118 11.68 2.05 -12.80
C HIS A 118 11.26 2.83 -14.05
N LYS A 119 12.20 3.04 -15.00
CA LYS A 119 11.98 3.82 -16.24
C LYS A 119 10.75 3.41 -17.06
N LEU A 120 10.40 2.12 -17.07
CA LEU A 120 9.24 1.60 -17.81
C LEU A 120 7.90 1.78 -17.08
N VAL A 121 7.92 2.16 -15.80
CA VAL A 121 6.72 2.38 -15.00
C VAL A 121 6.36 3.86 -15.07
N PRO A 122 5.24 4.23 -15.72
CA PRO A 122 4.81 5.62 -15.79
C PRO A 122 4.32 6.13 -14.43
N GLU A 123 4.09 7.44 -14.34
CA GLU A 123 3.52 8.04 -13.13
C GLU A 123 2.04 7.62 -12.97
N HIS A 124 1.68 7.19 -11.76
CA HIS A 124 0.34 6.75 -11.41
C HIS A 124 -0.20 7.62 -10.26
N GLN A 125 -1.34 8.25 -10.49
CA GLN A 125 -2.03 9.08 -9.50
C GLN A 125 -3.42 8.49 -9.25
N VAL A 126 -3.68 7.99 -8.03
CA VAL A 126 -5.01 7.51 -7.64
C VAL A 126 -5.93 8.70 -7.49
N LEU A 127 -7.06 8.68 -8.19
CA LEU A 127 -8.05 9.75 -8.13
C LEU A 127 -8.93 9.61 -6.89
N SER A 128 -9.26 10.76 -6.29
CA SER A 128 -10.32 10.88 -5.30
C SER A 128 -11.69 10.58 -5.92
N GLN A 129 -12.68 10.35 -5.07
CA GLN A 129 -14.05 10.09 -5.53
C GLN A 129 -14.62 11.28 -6.33
N ASN A 130 -14.29 12.51 -5.93
CA ASN A 130 -14.73 13.72 -6.63
C ASN A 130 -14.08 13.82 -8.02
N GLU A 131 -12.76 13.62 -8.12
CA GLU A 131 -12.04 13.63 -9.41
C GLU A 131 -12.53 12.51 -10.34
N LYS A 132 -12.84 11.33 -9.80
CA LYS A 132 -13.45 10.23 -10.56
C LYS A 132 -14.81 10.65 -11.14
N GLN A 133 -15.67 11.27 -10.33
CA GLN A 133 -16.98 11.73 -10.79
C GLN A 133 -16.86 12.82 -11.87
N GLU A 134 -15.95 13.77 -11.70
CA GLU A 134 -15.67 14.80 -12.69
C GLU A 134 -15.15 14.22 -14.00
N LEU A 135 -14.24 13.24 -13.94
CA LEU A 135 -13.72 12.51 -15.10
C LEU A 135 -14.87 11.87 -15.89
N LEU A 136 -15.71 11.08 -15.21
CA LEU A 136 -16.82 10.37 -15.85
C LEU A 136 -17.82 11.34 -16.47
N LYS A 137 -18.13 12.44 -15.78
CA LYS A 137 -19.02 13.50 -16.28
C LYS A 137 -18.44 14.21 -17.50
N ARG A 138 -17.16 14.60 -17.44
CA ARG A 138 -16.46 15.33 -18.52
C ARG A 138 -16.44 14.55 -19.82
N TYR A 139 -16.17 13.25 -19.76
CA TYR A 139 -16.10 12.40 -20.95
C TYR A 139 -17.43 11.66 -21.24
N ARG A 140 -18.46 11.86 -20.42
CA ARG A 140 -19.76 11.17 -20.50
C ARG A 140 -19.61 9.65 -20.55
N LEU A 141 -18.73 9.12 -19.71
CA LEU A 141 -18.40 7.70 -19.62
C LEU A 141 -19.09 7.03 -18.42
N LYS A 142 -19.40 5.76 -18.56
CA LYS A 142 -19.71 4.84 -17.45
C LYS A 142 -18.43 4.19 -16.96
N GLU A 143 -18.39 3.80 -15.69
CA GLU A 143 -17.25 3.10 -15.08
C GLU A 143 -16.84 1.85 -15.87
N THR A 144 -17.82 1.12 -16.40
CA THR A 144 -17.61 -0.11 -17.18
C THR A 144 -16.87 0.10 -18.50
N GLN A 145 -16.80 1.34 -18.99
CA GLN A 145 -16.12 1.70 -20.23
C GLN A 145 -14.64 2.06 -20.01
N LEU A 146 -14.21 2.23 -18.76
CA LEU A 146 -12.80 2.48 -18.47
C LEU A 146 -11.98 1.19 -18.65
N PRO A 147 -10.78 1.27 -19.26
CA PRO A 147 -9.85 0.15 -19.27
C PRO A 147 -9.53 -0.30 -17.85
N ARG A 148 -9.29 -1.60 -17.66
CA ARG A 148 -9.14 -2.19 -16.32
C ARG A 148 -7.68 -2.35 -15.92
N ILE A 149 -7.42 -2.22 -14.63
CA ILE A 149 -6.20 -2.67 -13.96
C ILE A 149 -6.59 -3.67 -12.89
N GLN A 150 -5.86 -4.78 -12.77
CA GLN A 150 -6.19 -5.84 -11.81
C GLN A 150 -5.83 -5.39 -10.39
N THR A 151 -6.61 -5.80 -9.38
CA THR A 151 -6.23 -5.56 -7.96
C THR A 151 -4.87 -6.14 -7.60
N ASN A 152 -4.47 -7.23 -8.27
CA ASN A 152 -3.20 -7.92 -8.04
C ASN A 152 -2.02 -7.34 -8.83
N ASP A 153 -2.26 -6.31 -9.66
CA ASP A 153 -1.19 -5.61 -10.36
C ASP A 153 -0.19 -5.02 -9.32
N PRO A 154 1.13 -5.13 -9.53
CA PRO A 154 2.13 -4.62 -8.59
C PRO A 154 1.93 -3.14 -8.23
N VAL A 155 1.56 -2.30 -9.19
CA VAL A 155 1.30 -0.88 -8.95
C VAL A 155 -0.02 -0.68 -8.20
N ALA A 156 -1.04 -1.49 -8.51
CA ALA A 156 -2.31 -1.47 -7.76
C ALA A 156 -2.12 -1.84 -6.29
N ARG A 157 -1.34 -2.89 -6.03
CA ARG A 157 -0.92 -3.27 -4.68
C ARG A 157 -0.10 -2.16 -4.05
N TYR A 158 0.91 -1.61 -4.74
CA TYR A 158 1.78 -0.55 -4.21
C TYR A 158 0.99 0.67 -3.72
N TYR A 159 -0.03 1.11 -4.45
CA TYR A 159 -0.88 2.25 -4.04
C TYR A 159 -2.07 1.85 -3.16
N GLY A 160 -2.26 0.56 -2.86
CA GLY A 160 -3.40 0.10 -2.07
C GLY A 160 -4.74 0.39 -2.76
N MET A 161 -4.83 0.19 -4.07
CA MET A 161 -6.04 0.46 -4.83
C MET A 161 -7.13 -0.58 -4.51
N LYS A 162 -8.36 -0.10 -4.28
CA LYS A 162 -9.54 -0.96 -4.10
C LYS A 162 -10.34 -1.04 -5.40
N ARG A 163 -11.21 -2.05 -5.49
CA ARG A 163 -12.15 -2.16 -6.61
C ARG A 163 -12.96 -0.87 -6.76
N GLY A 164 -13.07 -0.41 -8.00
CA GLY A 164 -13.75 0.84 -8.34
C GLY A 164 -12.88 2.10 -8.22
N HIS A 165 -11.69 2.04 -7.60
CA HIS A 165 -10.75 3.16 -7.66
C HIS A 165 -10.28 3.38 -9.09
N VAL A 166 -10.05 4.65 -9.46
CA VAL A 166 -9.53 5.00 -10.78
C VAL A 166 -8.15 5.60 -10.62
N VAL A 167 -7.21 5.15 -11.46
CA VAL A 167 -5.85 5.67 -11.52
C VAL A 167 -5.65 6.44 -12.82
N LYS A 168 -5.11 7.65 -12.71
CA LYS A 168 -4.60 8.44 -13.83
C LYS A 168 -3.15 8.04 -14.07
N ILE A 169 -2.82 7.74 -15.32
CA ILE A 169 -1.51 7.29 -15.75
C ILE A 169 -0.95 8.34 -16.70
N ILE A 170 0.21 8.90 -16.37
CA ILE A 170 0.90 9.93 -17.15
C ILE A 170 2.19 9.30 -17.69
N ARG A 171 2.29 9.21 -19.02
CA ARG A 171 3.47 8.64 -19.68
C ARG A 171 4.06 9.61 -20.71
N PRO A 172 5.39 9.57 -20.93
CA PRO A 172 6.00 10.30 -22.03
C PRO A 172 5.46 9.79 -23.37
N SER A 173 5.29 10.68 -24.32
CA SER A 173 4.83 10.39 -25.68
C SER A 173 5.70 11.13 -26.68
N GLU A 174 6.23 10.41 -27.67
CA GLU A 174 7.06 11.02 -28.71
C GLU A 174 6.28 12.02 -29.57
N THR A 175 4.98 11.81 -29.77
CA THR A 175 4.13 12.66 -30.61
C THR A 175 3.49 13.81 -29.84
N ALA A 176 3.00 13.55 -28.62
CA ALA A 176 2.23 14.53 -27.84
C ALA A 176 3.01 15.14 -26.66
N GLY A 177 4.27 14.75 -26.46
CA GLY A 177 5.06 15.06 -25.27
C GLY A 177 4.63 14.24 -24.05
N ARG A 178 3.35 14.37 -23.65
CA ARG A 178 2.74 13.58 -22.57
C ARG A 178 1.40 13.00 -23.00
N TYR A 179 1.19 11.73 -22.67
CA TYR A 179 -0.07 11.04 -22.88
C TYR A 179 -0.68 10.67 -21.54
N VAL A 180 -1.95 11.03 -21.35
CA VAL A 180 -2.72 10.73 -20.12
C VAL A 180 -3.77 9.68 -20.44
N THR A 181 -3.83 8.64 -19.61
CA THR A 181 -4.88 7.62 -19.68
C THR A 181 -5.40 7.28 -18.29
N TYR A 182 -6.54 6.59 -18.22
CA TYR A 182 -7.21 6.27 -16.97
C TYR A 182 -7.55 4.79 -16.95
N ARG A 183 -7.37 4.15 -15.79
CA ARG A 183 -7.77 2.76 -15.57
C ARG A 183 -8.57 2.61 -14.30
N ILE A 184 -9.59 1.75 -14.34
CA ILE A 184 -10.38 1.38 -13.16
C ILE A 184 -9.86 0.06 -12.56
N CYS A 185 -9.67 0.04 -11.25
CA CYS A 185 -9.21 -1.11 -10.51
C CYS A 185 -10.35 -2.12 -10.32
N MET A 186 -10.11 -3.39 -10.69
CA MET A 186 -11.09 -4.48 -10.69
C MET A 186 -10.51 -5.76 -10.11
#